data_AF-A0AAW0LYQ7-F1
#
_entry.id   AF-A0AAW0LYQ7-F1
#
_cell.length_a   1.000
_cell.length_b   1.000
_cell.length_c   1.000
_cell.angle_alpha   90.00
_cell.angle_beta   90.00
_cell.angle_gamma   90.00
#
_symmetry.space_group_name_H-M   'P 1'
#
loop_
_entity.id
_entity.type
_entity.pdbx_description
1 polymer ?
#
loop_
_entity_poly.entity_id
_entity_poly.type
_entity_poly.pdbx_seq_one_letter_code
_entity_poly.pdbx_strand_id
1 'polypeptide(L)'
;MENPLFRMGSNLVGTSQHDVTTFYQVLLEKKSNIEWLMRQFYEDHVRLKFESGNYTFDVYVTKDERIKVLDFNPWGAFSLPLLFNWEELRVEH
;
A
#
# COMPACT_ATOMS: atom_id res chain seq x y z
N MET A 1 6.48 19.07 1.79
CA MET A 1 6.75 17.63 1.59
C MET A 1 5.55 17.08 0.86
N GLU A 2 5.64 16.91 -0.45
CA GLU A 2 4.55 16.52 -1.35
C GLU A 2 4.78 15.10 -1.86
N ASN A 3 4.88 14.14 -0.96
CA ASN A 3 5.21 12.78 -1.35
C ASN A 3 4.22 11.82 -0.71
N PRO A 4 3.39 11.14 -1.51
CA PRO A 4 2.32 10.29 -1.01
C PRO A 4 2.89 9.00 -0.42
N LEU A 5 2.40 8.70 0.77
CA LEU A 5 2.56 7.41 1.43
C LEU A 5 1.44 6.50 0.95
N PHE A 6 1.72 5.22 0.70
CA PHE A 6 0.76 4.25 0.21
C PHE A 6 0.63 3.08 1.18
N ARG A 7 -0.60 2.63 1.44
CA ARG A 7 -0.86 1.41 2.22
C ARG A 7 -1.20 0.27 1.29
N MET A 8 -0.65 -0.91 1.55
CA MET A 8 -0.90 -2.13 0.78
C MET A 8 -1.36 -3.28 1.68
N GLY A 9 -2.32 -4.08 1.21
CA GLY A 9 -2.79 -5.29 1.90
C GLY A 9 -2.07 -6.58 1.48
N SER A 10 -2.23 -7.64 2.26
CA SER A 10 -1.79 -9.00 1.87
C SER A 10 -2.49 -9.45 0.58
N ASN A 11 -1.83 -10.29 -0.22
CA ASN A 11 -2.25 -10.66 -1.58
C ASN A 11 -2.49 -9.47 -2.53
N LEU A 12 -1.95 -8.27 -2.25
CA LEU A 12 -2.17 -7.06 -3.06
C LEU A 12 -3.67 -6.79 -3.29
N VAL A 13 -4.47 -6.88 -2.23
CA VAL A 13 -5.94 -6.70 -2.35
C VAL A 13 -6.36 -5.24 -2.55
N GLY A 14 -5.49 -4.27 -2.23
CA GLY A 14 -5.77 -2.86 -2.43
C GLY A 14 -4.58 -1.96 -2.10
N THR A 15 -4.56 -0.79 -2.73
CA THR A 15 -3.58 0.28 -2.48
C THR A 15 -4.28 1.62 -2.38
N SER A 16 -3.95 2.44 -1.39
CA SER A 16 -4.51 3.79 -1.22
C SER A 16 -3.44 4.80 -0.84
N GLN A 17 -3.68 6.06 -1.20
CA GLN A 17 -2.93 7.20 -0.66
C GLN A 17 -3.26 7.36 0.84
N HIS A 18 -2.24 7.60 1.65
CA HIS A 18 -2.37 7.74 3.10
C HIS A 18 -2.91 9.10 3.53
N ASP A 19 -2.50 10.19 2.88
CA ASP A 19 -3.12 11.49 3.11
C ASP A 19 -4.47 11.52 2.38
N VAL A 20 -5.57 11.39 3.11
CA VAL A 20 -6.91 11.40 2.50
C VAL A 20 -7.50 12.81 2.37
N THR A 21 -6.78 13.84 2.81
CA THR A 21 -7.26 15.23 2.83
C THR A 21 -6.84 16.04 1.61
N THR A 22 -5.78 15.59 0.92
CA THR A 22 -5.20 16.29 -0.23
C THR A 22 -5.34 15.48 -1.51
N PHE A 23 -5.89 16.11 -2.56
CA PHE A 23 -5.88 15.54 -3.91
C PHE A 23 -4.59 15.93 -4.65
N TYR A 24 -3.76 14.94 -5.01
CA TYR A 24 -2.54 15.16 -5.79
C TYR A 24 -2.74 14.70 -7.24
N GLN A 25 -2.97 15.64 -8.17
CA GLN A 25 -3.20 15.33 -9.59
C GLN A 25 -2.07 14.51 -10.23
N VAL A 26 -0.82 14.77 -9.84
CA VAL A 26 0.37 14.02 -10.31
C VAL A 26 0.27 12.51 -10.07
N LEU A 27 -0.53 12.07 -9.09
CA LEU A 27 -0.75 10.66 -8.83
C LEU A 27 -1.64 9.98 -9.86
N LEU A 28 -2.53 10.71 -10.52
CA LEU A 28 -3.32 10.15 -11.61
C LEU A 28 -2.42 9.84 -12.81
N GLU A 29 -1.48 10.74 -13.11
CA GLU A 29 -0.52 10.57 -14.20
C GLU A 29 0.44 9.40 -13.94
N LYS A 30 0.82 9.19 -12.67
CA LYS A 30 1.75 8.14 -12.25
C LYS A 30 1.10 6.84 -11.81
N LYS A 31 -0.24 6.77 -11.80
CA LYS A 31 -1.01 5.67 -11.21
C LYS A 31 -0.51 4.30 -11.67
N SER A 32 -0.46 4.08 -12.99
CA SER A 32 -0.05 2.79 -13.55
C SER A 32 1.39 2.41 -13.22
N ASN A 33 2.30 3.39 -13.16
CA ASN A 33 3.68 3.15 -12.78
C ASN A 33 3.80 2.76 -11.29
N ILE A 34 3.09 3.48 -10.42
CA ILE A 34 3.06 3.19 -8.98
C ILE A 34 2.46 1.80 -8.73
N GLU A 35 1.35 1.45 -9.38
CA GLU A 35 0.75 0.11 -9.29
C GLU A 35 1.73 -0.98 -9.72
N TRP A 36 2.47 -0.76 -10.81
CA TRP A 36 3.49 -1.68 -11.28
C TRP A 36 4.64 -1.82 -10.28
N LEU A 37 5.20 -0.71 -9.80
CA LEU A 37 6.29 -0.70 -8.80
C LEU A 37 5.87 -1.42 -7.51
N MET A 38 4.67 -1.14 -7.01
CA MET A 38 4.14 -1.77 -5.80
C MET A 38 3.96 -3.28 -6.00
N ARG A 39 3.47 -3.71 -7.17
CA ARG A 39 3.33 -5.14 -7.50
C ARG A 39 4.69 -5.83 -7.59
N GLN A 40 5.66 -5.26 -8.30
CA GLN A 40 7.01 -5.84 -8.40
C GLN A 40 7.66 -5.94 -7.02
N PHE A 41 7.62 -4.86 -6.23
CA PHE A 41 8.15 -4.88 -4.87
C PHE A 41 7.49 -5.93 -3.99
N TYR A 42 6.16 -6.08 -4.07
CA TYR A 42 5.43 -7.10 -3.33
C TYR A 42 5.93 -8.50 -3.68
N GLU A 43 5.97 -8.84 -4.97
CA GLU A 43 6.39 -10.17 -5.44
C GLU A 43 7.85 -10.48 -5.08
N ASP A 44 8.75 -9.52 -5.28
CA ASP A 44 10.18 -9.74 -5.12
C ASP A 44 10.64 -9.72 -3.65
N HIS A 45 10.01 -8.90 -2.81
CA HIS A 45 10.54 -8.57 -1.48
C HIS A 45 9.60 -8.86 -0.31
N VAL A 46 8.31 -9.04 -0.52
CA VAL A 46 7.34 -9.14 0.58
C VAL A 46 6.60 -10.48 0.57
N ARG A 47 6.23 -10.98 -0.61
CA ARG A 47 5.48 -12.22 -0.77
C ARG A 47 6.25 -13.38 -0.14
N LEU A 48 5.57 -14.17 0.69
CA LEU A 48 6.09 -15.31 1.44
C LEU A 48 7.22 -15.01 2.45
N LYS A 49 7.49 -13.74 2.79
CA LYS A 49 8.51 -13.38 3.80
C LYS A 49 7.99 -13.36 5.24
N PHE A 50 6.68 -13.35 5.42
CA PHE A 50 6.03 -13.29 6.73
C PHE A 50 5.21 -14.56 6.97
N GLU A 51 5.24 -15.06 8.21
CA GLU A 51 4.44 -16.21 8.63
C GLU A 51 2.94 -15.90 8.61
N SER A 52 2.58 -14.65 8.93
CA SER A 52 1.21 -14.17 8.78
C SER A 52 0.90 -13.95 7.30
N GLY A 53 -0.16 -14.61 6.83
CA GLY A 53 -0.73 -14.37 5.50
C GLY A 53 -1.46 -13.03 5.38
N ASN A 54 -1.73 -12.34 6.50
CA ASN A 54 -2.49 -11.10 6.52
C ASN A 54 -1.75 -9.98 7.26
N TYR A 55 -1.42 -8.92 6.52
CA TYR A 55 -0.77 -7.72 7.03
C TYR A 55 -1.07 -6.55 6.12
N THR A 56 -0.88 -5.35 6.63
CA THR A 56 -0.76 -4.16 5.81
C THR A 56 0.63 -3.58 5.96
N PHE A 57 1.07 -2.79 4.99
CA PHE A 57 2.34 -2.09 5.10
C PHE A 57 2.29 -0.77 4.38
N ASP A 58 3.01 0.18 4.97
CA ASP A 58 3.07 1.55 4.50
C ASP A 58 4.37 1.74 3.74
N VAL A 59 4.27 2.25 2.51
CA VAL A 59 5.40 2.48 1.63
C VAL A 59 5.43 3.89 1.09
N TYR A 60 6.65 4.41 1.01
CA TYR A 60 6.96 5.67 0.38
C TYR A 60 7.57 5.42 -0.99
N VAL A 61 6.99 6.00 -2.04
CA VAL A 61 7.57 6.00 -3.39
C VAL A 61 8.41 7.27 -3.56
N THR A 62 9.70 7.11 -3.80
CA THR A 62 10.61 8.24 -4.01
C THR A 62 10.40 8.87 -5.39
N LYS A 63 10.91 10.08 -5.60
CA LYS A 63 10.86 10.77 -6.90
C LYS A 63 11.58 10.01 -8.02
N ASP A 64 12.60 9.23 -7.66
CA ASP A 64 13.34 8.33 -8.54
C ASP A 64 12.82 6.89 -8.50
N GLU A 65 11.53 6.72 -8.17
CA GLU A 65 10.75 5.49 -8.37
C GLU A 65 11.23 4.28 -7.55
N ARG A 66 11.87 4.53 -6.41
CA ARG A 66 12.23 3.50 -5.43
C ARG A 66 11.16 3.39 -4.36
N ILE A 67 10.90 2.16 -3.94
CA ILE A 67 10.00 1.86 -2.83
C ILE A 67 10.79 1.80 -1.53
N LYS A 68 10.33 2.53 -0.52
CA LYS A 68 10.82 2.46 0.86
C LYS A 68 9.69 2.00 1.77
N VAL A 69 9.89 0.91 2.49
CA VAL A 69 8.96 0.52 3.55
C VAL A 69 9.13 1.45 4.73
N LEU A 70 8.02 1.97 5.25
CA LEU A 70 7.99 2.77 6.47
C LEU A 70 7.54 1.94 7.67
N ASP A 71 6.51 1.10 7.49
CA ASP A 71 5.93 0.33 8.59
C ASP A 71 5.22 -0.94 8.12
N PHE A 72 5.14 -1.94 8.99
CA PHE A 72 4.35 -3.17 8.82
C PHE A 72 3.35 -3.29 9.97
N ASN A 73 2.09 -3.53 9.62
CA ASN A 73 0.98 -3.54 10.54
C ASN A 73 0.21 -4.86 10.44
N PRO A 74 -0.19 -5.49 11.57
CA PRO A 74 -1.10 -6.62 11.54
C PRO A 74 -2.43 -6.27 10.89
N TRP A 75 -3.04 -7.23 10.20
CA TRP A 75 -4.34 -7.05 9.57
C TRP A 75 -5.46 -6.84 10.59
N GLY A 76 -6.33 -5.85 10.37
CA GLY A 76 -7.50 -5.60 11.22
C GLY A 76 -7.18 -5.10 12.65
N ALA A 77 -5.92 -4.73 12.94
CA ALA A 77 -5.53 -4.15 14.22
C ALA A 77 -5.91 -2.65 14.31
N PHE A 78 -5.30 -1.90 15.24
CA PHE A 78 -5.52 -0.46 15.44
C PHE A 78 -5.15 0.44 14.24
N SER A 79 -4.69 -0.13 13.13
CA SER A 79 -4.37 0.61 11.92
C SER A 79 -5.64 1.09 11.23
N LEU A 80 -5.68 2.36 10.85
CA LEU A 80 -6.79 2.92 10.07
C LEU A 80 -6.76 2.31 8.66
N PRO A 81 -7.91 1.84 8.13
CA PRO A 81 -7.99 1.27 6.78
C PRO A 81 -7.96 2.34 5.67
N LEU A 82 -7.80 3.60 6.04
CA LEU A 82 -7.67 4.77 5.16
C LEU A 82 -8.90 4.93 4.24
N LEU A 83 -8.72 4.76 2.93
CA LEU A 83 -9.78 4.87 1.92
C LEU A 83 -10.61 3.59 1.74
N PHE A 84 -10.35 2.55 2.54
CA PHE A 84 -11.12 1.30 2.52
C PHE A 84 -11.84 1.09 3.84
N ASN A 85 -12.87 0.25 3.82
CA ASN A 85 -13.37 -0.40 5.02
C ASN A 85 -12.67 -1.77 5.18
N TRP A 86 -12.46 -2.21 6.43
CA TRP A 86 -11.86 -3.53 6.68
C TRP A 86 -12.68 -4.68 6.08
N GLU A 87 -13.99 -4.52 5.93
CA GLU A 87 -14.87 -5.48 5.27
C GLU A 87 -14.62 -5.57 3.76
N GLU A 88 -14.37 -4.45 3.08
CA GLU A 88 -14.04 -4.43 1.64
C GLU A 88 -12.71 -5.13 1.35
N LEU A 89 -11.80 -5.08 2.32
CA LEU A 89 -10.50 -5.72 2.24
C LEU A 89 -10.54 -7.21 2.60
N ARG A 90 -11.60 -7.69 3.28
CA ARG A 90 -11.79 -9.13 3.52
C ARG A 90 -12.24 -9.76 2.21
N VAL A 91 -11.30 -10.44 1.54
CA VAL A 91 -11.66 -11.34 0.44
C VAL A 91 -12.34 -12.55 1.06
N GLU A 92 -13.68 -12.60 1.02
CA GLU A 92 -14.40 -13.87 1.17
C GLU A 92 -14.13 -14.71 -0.07
N HIS A 93 -13.47 -15.86 0.12
CA HIS A 93 -13.41 -16.93 -0.86
C HIS A 93 -14.41 -18.03 -0.48
#